data_AF-A0AAD7AVT3-F1
#
_entry.id   AF-A0AAD7AVT3-F1
#
_cell.length_a   1.000
_cell.length_b   1.000
_cell.length_c   1.000
_cell.angle_alpha   90.00
_cell.angle_beta   90.00
_cell.angle_gamma   90.00
#
_symmetry.space_group_name_H-M   'P 1'
#
loop_
_entity.id
_entity.type
_entity.pdbx_description
1 polymer ?
#
loop_
_entity_poly.entity_id
_entity_poly.type
_entity_poly.pdbx_seq_one_letter_code
_entity_poly.pdbx_strand_id
1 'polypeptide(L)'
;LHRVQHDPRVPHRVAVRRLSFFQSNLCILTTVARRDRMLASAMNFAIGFFGYPFEGQYQQSITIEADGVHLPERQRPPKADRGRAKVAQWAGMYLACAVGRLQPPTKGYELRGEDMYVRQQLCAYETVALGYSKFCELFTEEEWDGFDYSLDLYFWCVTSFPYNSAFGRPLGIVYVQELVARLTHTPIATHNSSTNETLNDDPTTFPLGQSL
;
A
#
# COMPACT_ATOMS: atom_id res chain seq x y z
N LEU A 1 34.67 0.03 -11.98
CA LEU A 1 33.97 0.36 -10.71
C LEU A 1 33.47 1.80 -10.79
N HIS A 2 32.29 2.03 -11.36
CA HIS A 2 31.64 3.34 -11.32
C HIS A 2 30.30 3.20 -10.60
N ARG A 3 30.24 3.79 -9.41
CA ARG A 3 29.09 3.84 -8.51
C ARG A 3 28.23 5.02 -8.97
N VAL A 4 27.02 4.76 -9.46
CA VAL A 4 26.04 5.81 -9.78
C VAL A 4 25.48 6.33 -8.46
N GLN A 5 25.74 7.61 -8.15
CA GLN A 5 25.06 8.33 -7.07
C GLN A 5 23.64 8.65 -7.51
N HIS A 6 22.65 8.15 -6.76
CA HIS A 6 21.26 8.60 -6.86
C HIS A 6 21.12 9.95 -6.15
N ASP A 7 20.79 11.02 -6.87
CA ASP A 7 20.38 12.30 -6.30
C ASP A 7 18.86 12.31 -6.08
N PRO A 8 18.36 12.39 -4.84
CA PRO A 8 16.93 12.38 -4.53
C PRO A 8 16.20 13.69 -4.91
N ARG A 9 16.88 14.68 -5.49
CA ARG A 9 16.30 15.98 -5.87
C ARG A 9 15.83 16.08 -7.32
N VAL A 10 15.91 15.02 -8.12
CA VAL A 10 15.35 15.01 -9.47
C VAL A 10 13.92 14.46 -9.39
N PRO A 11 12.87 15.30 -9.45
CA PRO A 11 11.50 14.79 -9.54
C PRO A 11 11.38 13.93 -10.80
N HIS A 12 10.52 12.89 -10.76
CA HIS A 12 10.16 11.99 -11.87
C HIS A 12 9.62 12.68 -13.15
N ARG A 13 9.82 13.99 -13.32
CA ARG A 13 9.36 14.86 -14.41
C ARG A 13 10.01 14.59 -15.78
N VAL A 14 11.03 13.74 -15.90
CA VAL A 14 11.80 13.64 -17.16
C VAL A 14 11.47 12.41 -18.02
N ALA A 15 10.75 11.39 -17.51
CA ALA A 15 10.53 10.16 -18.29
C ALA A 15 9.15 10.02 -18.97
N VAL A 16 8.13 10.79 -18.61
CA VAL A 16 6.74 10.58 -19.11
C VAL A 16 6.33 11.61 -20.18
N ARG A 17 7.16 12.62 -20.46
CA ARG A 17 6.77 13.77 -21.30
C ARG A 17 6.79 13.52 -22.82
N ARG A 18 7.13 12.32 -23.28
CA ARG A 18 7.15 11.94 -24.71
C ARG A 18 6.67 10.51 -24.94
N LEU A 19 5.52 10.16 -24.40
CA LEU A 19 4.71 9.11 -25.03
C LEU A 19 3.74 9.84 -25.95
N SER A 20 3.92 9.72 -27.28
CA SER A 20 3.00 10.19 -28.34
C SER A 20 1.67 9.41 -28.35
N PHE A 21 1.24 8.99 -27.17
CA PHE A 21 0.32 7.92 -26.86
C PHE A 21 -1.05 8.45 -26.43
N PHE A 22 -1.05 9.61 -25.78
CA PHE A 22 -2.23 10.23 -25.18
C PHE A 22 -3.04 11.11 -26.13
N GLN A 23 -2.79 11.05 -27.45
CA GLN A 23 -3.42 11.99 -28.40
C GLN A 23 -4.79 11.55 -28.93
N SER A 24 -5.23 10.30 -28.68
CA SER A 24 -6.44 9.78 -29.36
C SER A 24 -7.43 9.01 -28.48
N ASN A 25 -7.01 8.44 -27.35
CA ASN A 25 -7.86 7.61 -26.50
C ASN A 25 -7.84 8.10 -25.05
N LEU A 26 -9.02 8.32 -24.47
CA LEU A 26 -9.19 8.67 -23.06
C LEU A 26 -8.53 7.60 -22.18
N CYS A 27 -7.56 8.00 -21.34
CA CYS A 27 -6.90 7.09 -20.41
C CYS A 27 -7.85 6.79 -19.25
N ILE A 28 -8.03 5.50 -18.92
CA ILE A 28 -8.83 5.13 -17.75
C ILE A 28 -7.89 4.80 -16.60
N LEU A 29 -8.00 5.58 -15.52
CA LEU A 29 -7.36 5.27 -14.25
C LEU A 29 -8.37 4.56 -13.35
N THR A 30 -8.15 3.27 -13.12
CA THR A 30 -8.96 2.52 -12.15
C THR A 30 -8.41 2.73 -10.75
N THR A 31 -9.28 3.15 -9.84
CA THR A 31 -8.93 3.41 -8.44
C THR A 31 -9.93 2.67 -7.55
N VAL A 32 -9.43 1.82 -6.67
CA VAL A 32 -10.27 1.26 -5.61
C VAL A 32 -10.33 2.30 -4.50
N ALA A 33 -11.52 2.73 -4.10
CA ALA A 33 -11.68 3.72 -3.03
C ALA A 33 -12.68 3.23 -1.98
N ARG A 34 -12.16 2.75 -0.85
CA ARG A 34 -12.95 2.65 0.40
C ARG A 34 -12.99 3.96 1.17
N ARG A 35 -11.97 4.80 0.99
CA ARG A 35 -11.62 5.86 1.93
C ARG A 35 -11.11 7.07 1.18
N ASP A 36 -11.45 8.26 1.67
CA ASP A 36 -11.09 9.55 1.06
C ASP A 36 -9.61 9.67 0.72
N ARG A 37 -8.73 9.09 1.54
CA ARG A 37 -7.28 9.08 1.28
C ARG A 37 -6.89 8.39 -0.04
N MET A 38 -7.64 7.38 -0.49
CA MET A 38 -7.35 6.69 -1.75
C MET A 38 -7.81 7.53 -2.94
N LEU A 39 -9.00 8.13 -2.82
CA LEU A 39 -9.54 9.06 -3.81
C LEU A 39 -8.64 10.29 -3.97
N ALA A 40 -8.25 10.91 -2.86
CA ALA A 40 -7.36 12.06 -2.84
C ALA A 40 -5.98 11.72 -3.40
N SER A 41 -5.41 10.55 -3.07
CA SER A 41 -4.13 10.10 -3.65
C SER A 41 -4.24 9.91 -5.17
N ALA A 42 -5.33 9.32 -5.65
CA ALA A 42 -5.57 9.14 -7.07
C ALA A 42 -5.73 10.48 -7.81
N MET A 43 -6.45 11.43 -7.23
CA MET A 43 -6.58 12.79 -7.79
C MET A 43 -5.24 13.52 -7.82
N ASN A 44 -4.43 13.40 -6.75
CA ASN A 44 -3.08 13.97 -6.71
C ASN A 44 -2.13 13.31 -7.73
N PHE A 45 -2.28 12.01 -7.97
CA PHE A 45 -1.57 11.33 -9.05
C PHE A 45 -2.01 11.87 -10.42
N ALA A 46 -3.31 12.00 -10.66
CA ALA A 46 -3.86 12.47 -11.92
C ALA A 46 -3.41 13.89 -12.28
N ILE A 47 -3.48 14.85 -11.34
CA ILE A 47 -2.98 16.21 -11.57
C ILE A 47 -1.47 16.24 -11.83
N GLY A 48 -0.70 15.37 -11.16
CA GLY A 48 0.74 15.25 -11.38
C GLY A 48 1.09 14.65 -12.75
N PHE A 49 0.26 13.74 -13.25
CA PHE A 49 0.45 13.03 -14.51
C PHE A 49 -0.04 13.84 -15.73
N PHE A 50 -1.30 14.30 -15.70
CA PHE A 50 -1.95 15.01 -16.81
C PHE A 50 -1.73 16.52 -16.80
N GLY A 51 -1.41 17.10 -15.64
CA GLY A 51 -1.27 18.55 -15.47
C GLY A 51 -2.62 19.27 -15.35
N TYR A 52 -2.61 20.50 -14.82
CA TYR A 52 -3.82 21.30 -14.64
C TYR A 52 -4.13 22.15 -15.88
N PRO A 53 -5.40 22.24 -16.34
CA PRO A 53 -6.58 21.50 -15.87
C PRO A 53 -6.57 20.04 -16.39
N PHE A 54 -6.90 19.06 -15.54
CA PHE A 54 -6.87 17.63 -15.88
C PHE A 54 -8.26 17.04 -16.19
N GLU A 55 -9.31 17.85 -16.03
CA GLU A 55 -10.70 17.47 -16.25
C GLU A 55 -10.92 17.08 -17.73
N GLY A 56 -11.60 15.96 -17.96
CA GLY A 56 -11.88 15.44 -19.30
C GLY A 56 -10.67 14.78 -20.00
N GLN A 57 -9.48 14.78 -19.39
CA GLN A 57 -8.30 14.09 -19.94
C GLN A 57 -8.23 12.60 -19.59
N TYR A 58 -8.95 12.19 -18.54
CA TYR A 58 -8.99 10.81 -18.07
C TYR A 58 -10.36 10.46 -17.48
N GLN A 59 -10.64 9.16 -17.38
CA GLN A 59 -11.78 8.64 -16.66
C GLN A 59 -11.31 7.92 -15.39
N GLN A 60 -11.88 8.29 -14.24
CA GLN A 60 -11.63 7.60 -12.99
C GLN A 60 -12.72 6.58 -12.72
N SER A 61 -12.37 5.29 -12.73
CA SER A 61 -13.27 4.25 -12.23
C SER A 61 -13.06 4.13 -10.72
N ILE A 62 -14.13 4.27 -9.94
CA ILE A 62 -14.09 4.24 -8.47
C ILE A 62 -14.80 2.98 -7.98
N THR A 63 -14.02 2.02 -7.48
CA THR A 63 -14.58 0.80 -6.88
C THR A 63 -14.86 1.01 -5.40
N ILE A 64 -16.12 0.83 -5.00
CA ILE A 64 -16.56 0.97 -3.60
C ILE A 64 -16.25 -0.32 -2.82
N GLU A 65 -15.57 -0.19 -1.69
CA GLU A 65 -15.42 -1.30 -0.73
C GLU A 65 -16.51 -1.21 0.35
N ALA A 66 -17.67 -1.82 0.09
CA ALA A 66 -18.74 -2.00 1.08
C ALA A 66 -18.87 -3.48 1.48
N ASP A 67 -19.34 -3.72 2.71
CA ASP A 67 -19.57 -5.06 3.23
C ASP A 67 -20.59 -5.78 2.34
N GLY A 68 -20.23 -6.97 1.85
CA GLY A 68 -21.05 -7.75 0.91
C GLY A 68 -20.98 -7.34 -0.56
N VAL A 69 -20.27 -6.26 -0.93
CA VAL A 69 -20.26 -5.80 -2.33
C VAL A 69 -19.09 -6.38 -3.15
N HIS A 70 -17.89 -6.54 -2.59
CA HIS A 70 -16.75 -7.04 -3.39
C HIS A 70 -15.77 -7.97 -2.65
N LEU A 71 -16.02 -8.27 -1.37
CA LEU A 71 -15.31 -9.32 -0.65
C LEU A 71 -16.37 -10.10 0.13
N PRO A 72 -16.54 -11.42 -0.06
CA PRO A 72 -17.34 -12.20 0.85
C PRO A 72 -16.67 -12.14 2.22
N GLU A 73 -17.18 -11.25 3.06
CA GLU A 73 -16.89 -11.15 4.50
C GLU A 73 -17.05 -12.52 5.19
N ARG A 74 -17.87 -13.40 4.57
CA ARG A 74 -18.10 -14.80 4.93
C ARG A 74 -16.88 -15.73 4.93
N GLN A 75 -15.71 -15.30 4.46
CA GLN A 75 -14.51 -16.15 4.43
C GLN A 75 -13.38 -15.69 5.33
N ARG A 76 -13.57 -14.83 6.35
CA ARG A 76 -12.57 -14.71 7.42
C ARG A 76 -12.82 -15.76 8.51
N PRO A 77 -12.24 -16.99 8.47
CA PRO A 77 -12.09 -17.72 9.71
C PRO A 77 -11.32 -16.85 10.72
N PRO A 78 -11.51 -17.07 12.04
CA PRO A 78 -10.79 -16.38 13.13
C PRO A 78 -9.25 -16.51 13.10
N LYS A 79 -8.69 -17.09 12.04
CA LYS A 79 -7.25 -17.31 11.79
C LYS A 79 -6.61 -16.22 10.90
N ALA A 80 -7.32 -15.15 10.57
CA ALA A 80 -6.88 -14.16 9.58
C ALA A 80 -5.73 -13.24 10.03
N ASP A 81 -5.58 -12.98 11.34
CA ASP A 81 -4.50 -12.12 11.85
C ASP A 81 -3.54 -12.91 12.73
N ARG A 82 -2.50 -13.46 12.10
CA ARG A 82 -1.38 -14.11 12.79
C ARG A 82 -0.18 -13.17 12.97
N GLY A 83 -0.23 -11.97 12.39
CA GLY A 83 0.88 -11.03 12.38
C GLY A 83 1.08 -10.37 13.73
N ARG A 84 0.01 -9.89 14.36
CA ARG A 84 0.12 -9.11 15.61
C ARG A 84 0.86 -9.84 16.74
N ALA A 85 0.54 -11.11 16.96
CA ALA A 85 1.20 -11.89 18.01
C ALA A 85 2.70 -12.08 17.74
N LYS A 86 3.09 -12.22 16.46
CA LYS A 86 4.49 -12.34 16.04
C LYS A 86 5.24 -11.02 16.17
N VAL A 87 4.60 -9.91 15.81
CA VAL A 87 5.14 -8.57 16.03
C VAL A 87 5.35 -8.30 17.52
N ALA A 88 4.36 -8.59 18.37
CA ALA A 88 4.47 -8.36 19.81
C ALA A 88 5.61 -9.18 20.43
N GLN A 89 5.75 -10.45 20.03
CA GLN A 89 6.86 -11.30 20.46
C GLN A 89 8.22 -10.72 20.05
N TRP A 90 8.35 -10.29 18.79
CA TRP A 90 9.57 -9.71 18.26
C TRP A 90 9.93 -8.37 18.92
N ALA A 91 8.94 -7.48 19.05
CA ALA A 91 9.07 -6.18 19.73
C ALA A 91 9.54 -6.34 21.18
N GLY A 92 9.04 -7.35 21.90
CA GLY A 92 9.52 -7.66 23.25
C GLY A 92 11.00 -8.04 23.32
N MET A 93 11.59 -8.54 22.23
CA MET A 93 13.00 -8.94 22.17
C MET A 93 13.90 -7.75 21.80
N TYR A 94 13.65 -7.10 20.65
CA TYR A 94 14.60 -6.08 20.15
C TYR A 94 14.50 -4.75 20.91
N LEU A 95 13.38 -4.45 21.56
CA LEU A 95 13.21 -3.22 22.36
C LEU A 95 13.57 -3.37 23.82
N ALA A 96 14.02 -4.56 24.27
CA ALA A 96 14.38 -4.77 25.68
C ALA A 96 15.48 -3.80 26.15
N CYS A 97 16.50 -3.56 25.32
CA CYS A 97 17.56 -2.59 25.59
C CYS A 97 17.04 -1.14 25.59
N ALA A 98 16.16 -0.79 24.65
CA ALA A 98 15.54 0.53 24.56
C ALA A 98 14.74 0.87 25.83
N VAL A 99 13.95 -0.08 26.33
CA VAL A 99 13.21 0.07 27.60
C VAL A 99 14.18 0.35 28.74
N GLY A 100 15.23 -0.45 28.89
CA GLY A 100 16.24 -0.24 29.93
C GLY A 100 16.93 1.13 29.84
N ARG A 101 17.21 1.60 28.62
CA ARG A 101 17.86 2.90 28.36
C ARG A 101 16.93 4.09 28.63
N LEU A 102 15.63 3.97 28.33
CA LEU A 102 14.65 5.06 28.41
C LEU A 102 13.82 5.07 29.70
N GLN A 103 13.91 4.02 30.52
CA GLN A 103 13.24 3.95 31.82
C GLN A 103 13.77 4.97 32.85
N PRO A 104 15.10 5.17 33.04
CA PRO A 104 15.61 6.08 34.07
C PRO A 104 15.08 7.53 33.99
N PRO A 105 14.96 8.17 32.82
CA PRO A 105 14.36 9.51 32.73
C PRO A 105 12.82 9.51 32.89
N THR A 106 12.16 8.35 32.84
CA THR A 106 10.70 8.23 32.94
C THR A 106 10.28 7.96 34.40
N LYS A 107 9.69 8.96 35.07
CA LYS A 107 9.22 8.86 36.46
C LYS A 107 7.71 8.63 36.51
N GLY A 108 7.27 7.75 37.41
CA GLY A 108 5.85 7.50 37.67
C GLY A 108 5.15 6.60 36.63
N TYR A 109 5.91 6.03 35.70
CA TYR A 109 5.39 5.09 34.70
C TYR A 109 6.46 4.05 34.36
N GLU A 110 6.05 2.78 34.30
CA GLU A 110 6.90 1.66 33.90
C GLU A 110 6.74 1.42 32.40
N LEU A 111 7.82 1.66 31.64
CA LEU A 111 7.86 1.50 30.21
C LEU A 111 7.85 0.02 29.82
N ARG A 112 7.08 -0.30 28.78
CA ARG A 112 7.03 -1.62 28.16
C ARG A 112 7.59 -1.57 26.73
N GLY A 113 7.93 -2.73 26.19
CA GLY A 113 8.33 -2.85 24.78
C GLY A 113 7.27 -2.31 23.82
N GLU A 114 5.98 -2.48 24.16
CA GLU A 114 4.86 -1.90 23.41
C GLU A 114 4.90 -0.37 23.37
N ASP A 115 5.24 0.30 24.48
CA ASP A 115 5.38 1.76 24.51
C ASP A 115 6.51 2.23 23.58
N MET A 116 7.61 1.47 23.53
CA MET A 116 8.73 1.76 22.64
C MET A 116 8.32 1.57 21.18
N TYR A 117 7.58 0.51 20.89
CA TYR A 117 7.07 0.21 19.55
C TYR A 117 6.11 1.30 19.05
N VAL A 118 5.23 1.79 19.92
CA VAL A 118 4.34 2.92 19.59
C VAL A 118 5.14 4.20 19.35
N ARG A 119 6.20 4.46 20.11
CA ARG A 119 7.08 5.62 19.87
C ARG A 119 7.81 5.54 18.52
N GLN A 120 8.23 4.35 18.09
CA GLN A 120 8.78 4.16 16.75
C GLN A 120 7.73 4.45 15.65
N GLN A 121 6.49 3.99 15.84
CA GLN A 121 5.39 4.34 14.93
C GLN A 121 5.10 5.85 14.91
N LEU A 122 5.07 6.50 16.09
CA LEU A 122 4.86 7.95 16.20
C LEU A 122 5.93 8.73 15.45
N CYS A 123 7.21 8.31 15.51
CA CYS A 123 8.27 8.90 14.70
C CYS A 123 7.90 8.92 13.20
N ALA A 124 7.42 7.81 12.65
CA ALA A 124 7.04 7.74 11.24
C ALA A 124 5.86 8.68 10.91
N TYR A 125 4.80 8.66 11.74
CA TYR A 125 3.62 9.50 11.52
C TYR A 125 3.92 11.00 11.67
N GLU A 126 4.62 11.40 12.73
CA GLU A 126 4.99 12.79 12.97
C GLU A 126 5.96 13.32 11.91
N THR A 127 6.91 12.51 11.45
CA THR A 127 7.85 12.93 10.40
C THR A 127 7.11 13.25 9.10
N VAL A 128 6.13 12.43 8.70
CA VAL A 128 5.34 12.68 7.49
C VAL A 128 4.36 13.85 7.67
N ALA A 129 3.75 14.00 8.85
CA ALA A 129 2.73 15.03 9.09
C ALA A 129 3.31 16.41 9.44
N LEU A 130 4.42 16.45 10.18
CA LEU A 130 5.01 17.66 10.76
C LEU A 130 6.40 17.98 10.20
N GLY A 131 7.01 17.06 9.44
CA GLY A 131 8.35 17.21 8.87
C GLY A 131 9.50 16.79 9.80
N TYR A 132 9.22 16.48 11.07
CA TYR A 132 10.21 15.98 12.03
C TYR A 132 9.51 15.24 13.19
N SER A 133 10.28 14.42 13.92
CA SER A 133 9.83 13.85 15.20
C SER A 133 11.00 13.65 16.16
N LYS A 134 10.81 14.07 17.41
CA LYS A 134 11.78 13.83 18.49
C LYS A 134 11.81 12.38 18.97
N PHE A 135 10.78 11.59 18.66
CA PHE A 135 10.81 10.17 18.93
C PHE A 135 11.82 9.42 18.05
N CYS A 136 12.17 9.96 16.87
CA CYS A 136 13.11 9.31 15.98
C CYS A 136 14.52 9.19 16.58
N GLU A 137 14.95 10.23 17.31
CA GLU A 137 16.27 10.34 17.95
C GLU A 137 16.39 9.44 19.19
N LEU A 138 15.29 8.85 19.67
CA LEU A 138 15.31 7.98 20.84
C LEU A 138 15.88 6.60 20.54
N PHE A 139 15.96 6.18 19.28
CA PHE A 139 16.29 4.81 18.90
C PHE A 139 17.60 4.72 18.12
N THR A 140 18.33 3.62 18.30
CA THR A 140 19.55 3.31 17.54
C THR A 140 19.21 2.74 16.16
N GLU A 141 20.20 2.69 15.27
CA GLU A 141 20.06 2.05 13.94
C GLU A 141 19.60 0.59 14.06
N GLU A 142 20.21 -0.18 14.97
CA GLU A 142 19.84 -1.59 15.23
C GLU A 142 18.40 -1.73 15.73
N GLU A 143 17.91 -0.78 16.54
CA GLU A 143 16.52 -0.75 17.00
C GLU A 143 15.56 -0.38 15.85
N TRP A 144 16.01 0.41 14.87
CA TRP A 144 15.27 0.69 13.65
C TRP A 144 15.23 -0.51 12.69
N ASP A 145 16.33 -1.24 12.54
CA ASP A 145 16.36 -2.50 11.79
C ASP A 145 15.39 -3.52 12.41
N GLY A 146 15.36 -3.59 13.74
CA GLY A 146 14.37 -4.39 14.47
C GLY A 146 12.92 -3.97 14.19
N PHE A 147 12.68 -2.66 14.08
CA PHE A 147 11.35 -2.13 13.73
C PHE A 147 10.96 -2.45 12.29
N ASP A 148 11.86 -2.29 11.34
CA ASP A 148 11.63 -2.62 9.92
C ASP A 148 11.28 -4.11 9.76
N TYR A 149 12.07 -4.98 10.37
CA TYR A 149 11.81 -6.42 10.35
C TYR A 149 10.47 -6.80 11.02
N SER A 150 10.01 -6.01 12.00
CA SER A 150 8.69 -6.23 12.60
C SER A 150 7.55 -6.03 11.60
N LEU A 151 7.68 -5.05 10.70
CA LEU A 151 6.69 -4.76 9.66
C LEU A 151 6.72 -5.84 8.59
N ASP A 152 7.92 -6.26 8.19
CA ASP A 152 8.10 -7.41 7.29
C ASP A 152 7.44 -8.66 7.85
N LEU A 153 7.67 -8.95 9.13
CA LEU A 153 7.06 -10.09 9.82
C LEU A 153 5.53 -9.99 9.83
N TYR A 154 4.97 -8.80 10.08
CA TYR A 154 3.54 -8.55 10.04
C TYR A 154 2.96 -8.85 8.64
N PHE A 155 3.49 -8.21 7.60
CA PHE A 155 3.00 -8.38 6.23
C PHE A 155 3.24 -9.81 5.71
N TRP A 156 4.35 -10.42 6.09
CA TRP A 156 4.61 -11.82 5.78
C TRP A 156 3.55 -12.75 6.37
N CYS A 157 3.17 -12.53 7.63
CA CYS A 157 2.17 -13.37 8.30
C CYS A 157 0.73 -13.10 7.84
N VAL A 158 0.40 -11.88 7.40
CA VAL A 158 -0.97 -11.49 7.04
C VAL A 158 -1.25 -11.64 5.55
N THR A 159 -0.27 -11.31 4.68
CA THR A 159 -0.48 -11.19 3.23
C THR A 159 0.36 -12.13 2.35
N SER A 160 1.47 -12.69 2.84
CA SER A 160 2.40 -13.44 1.97
C SER A 160 2.09 -14.93 1.78
N PHE A 161 2.44 -15.43 0.60
CA PHE A 161 2.35 -16.82 0.13
C PHE A 161 3.49 -17.70 0.69
N PRO A 162 3.34 -19.05 0.78
CA PRO A 162 2.14 -19.87 0.75
C PRO A 162 1.79 -20.54 2.11
N TYR A 163 2.60 -20.33 3.15
CA TYR A 163 2.50 -21.11 4.39
C TYR A 163 1.76 -20.42 5.55
N ASN A 164 1.66 -19.09 5.56
CA ASN A 164 1.22 -18.36 6.76
C ASN A 164 -0.16 -17.71 6.67
N SER A 165 -0.65 -17.40 5.47
CA SER A 165 -1.97 -16.80 5.25
C SER A 165 -2.73 -17.53 4.14
N ALA A 166 -3.92 -18.05 4.45
CA ALA A 166 -4.84 -18.64 3.47
C ALA A 166 -5.40 -17.59 2.48
N PHE A 167 -5.10 -16.31 2.70
CA PHE A 167 -5.69 -15.17 1.99
C PHE A 167 -4.77 -14.52 0.96
N GLY A 168 -3.45 -14.78 1.01
CA GLY A 168 -2.51 -14.11 0.10
C GLY A 168 -2.85 -14.29 -1.37
N ARG A 169 -3.17 -15.53 -1.79
CA ARG A 169 -3.52 -15.81 -3.21
C ARG A 169 -4.88 -15.26 -3.63
N PRO A 170 -5.95 -15.56 -2.88
CA PRO A 170 -7.28 -15.08 -3.26
C PRO A 170 -7.40 -13.55 -3.32
N LEU A 171 -6.62 -12.79 -2.54
CA LEU A 171 -6.68 -11.33 -2.57
C LEU A 171 -6.12 -10.70 -3.85
N GLY A 172 -5.10 -11.30 -4.47
CA GLY A 172 -4.44 -10.75 -5.66
C GLY A 172 -5.00 -11.23 -7.00
N ILE A 173 -5.83 -12.27 -7.01
CA ILE A 173 -6.27 -12.94 -8.26
C ILE A 173 -7.04 -12.01 -9.20
N VAL A 174 -7.83 -11.08 -8.67
CA VAL A 174 -8.66 -10.13 -9.41
C VAL A 174 -7.79 -9.21 -10.27
N TYR A 175 -6.76 -8.61 -9.64
CA TYR A 175 -5.81 -7.75 -10.33
C TYR A 175 -5.09 -8.51 -11.46
N VAL A 176 -4.71 -9.77 -11.20
CA VAL A 176 -4.05 -10.61 -12.21
C VAL A 176 -4.98 -10.92 -13.38
N GLN A 177 -6.25 -11.24 -13.13
CA GLN A 177 -7.24 -11.50 -14.18
C GLN A 177 -7.46 -10.25 -15.05
N GLU A 178 -7.65 -9.08 -14.44
CA GLU A 178 -7.80 -7.82 -15.18
C GLU A 178 -6.54 -7.45 -15.97
N LEU A 179 -5.36 -7.66 -15.38
CA LEU A 179 -4.09 -7.39 -16.04
C LEU A 179 -3.89 -8.29 -17.26
N VAL A 180 -4.13 -9.60 -17.13
CA VAL A 180 -4.04 -10.54 -18.24
C VAL A 180 -5.02 -10.18 -19.35
N ALA A 181 -6.26 -9.80 -18.99
CA ALA A 181 -7.27 -9.37 -19.97
C ALA A 181 -6.78 -8.15 -20.78
N ARG A 182 -6.24 -7.12 -20.12
CA ARG A 182 -5.68 -5.93 -20.77
C ARG A 182 -4.47 -6.25 -21.66
N LEU A 183 -3.54 -7.08 -21.18
CA LEU A 183 -2.33 -7.45 -21.91
C LEU A 183 -2.60 -8.33 -23.14
N THR A 184 -3.64 -9.16 -23.09
CA THR A 184 -4.00 -10.11 -24.15
C THR A 184 -5.14 -9.61 -25.03
N HIS A 185 -5.64 -8.40 -24.77
CA HIS A 185 -6.82 -7.83 -25.42
C HIS A 185 -8.03 -8.78 -25.43
N THR A 186 -8.16 -9.61 -24.39
CA THR A 186 -9.18 -10.67 -24.30
C THR A 186 -10.08 -10.43 -23.08
N PRO A 187 -11.42 -10.40 -23.23
CA PRO A 187 -12.34 -10.24 -22.11
C PRO A 187 -12.18 -11.33 -21.05
N ILE A 188 -12.57 -11.01 -19.81
CA ILE A 188 -12.53 -11.97 -18.70
C ILE A 188 -13.65 -12.99 -18.93
N ALA A 189 -13.29 -14.24 -19.26
CA ALA A 189 -14.29 -15.26 -19.62
C ALA A 189 -15.23 -15.67 -18.47
N THR A 190 -14.80 -15.52 -17.22
CA THR A 190 -15.57 -15.93 -16.03
C THR A 190 -15.30 -15.00 -14.84
N HIS A 191 -16.36 -14.47 -14.22
CA HIS A 191 -16.30 -13.62 -13.03
C HIS A 191 -16.45 -14.44 -11.74
N ASN A 192 -15.49 -15.35 -11.50
CA ASN A 192 -15.49 -16.23 -10.33
C ASN A 192 -14.65 -15.71 -9.15
N SER A 193 -14.16 -14.48 -9.25
CA SER A 193 -13.41 -13.74 -8.22
C SER A 193 -14.15 -12.45 -7.87
N SER A 194 -13.51 -11.48 -7.21
CA SER A 194 -14.09 -10.14 -7.01
C SER A 194 -14.04 -9.24 -8.25
N THR A 195 -13.89 -9.79 -9.46
CA THR A 195 -14.13 -9.03 -10.70
C THR A 195 -15.62 -8.66 -10.80
N ASN A 196 -15.91 -7.52 -11.44
CA ASN A 196 -17.25 -6.98 -11.56
C ASN A 196 -17.68 -7.01 -13.03
N GLU A 197 -18.49 -7.99 -13.41
CA GLU A 197 -19.08 -8.17 -14.76
C GLU A 197 -19.53 -6.83 -15.36
N THR A 198 -20.31 -6.04 -14.63
CA THR A 198 -20.87 -4.78 -15.13
C THR A 198 -19.80 -3.77 -15.55
N LEU A 199 -18.65 -3.75 -14.85
CA LEU A 199 -17.55 -2.83 -15.16
C LEU A 199 -16.54 -3.44 -16.13
N ASN A 200 -16.27 -4.74 -16.02
CA ASN A 200 -15.23 -5.43 -16.75
C ASN A 200 -15.67 -5.86 -18.16
N ASP A 201 -16.97 -6.00 -18.42
CA ASP A 201 -17.52 -6.36 -19.74
C ASP A 201 -17.99 -5.13 -20.54
N ASP A 202 -18.01 -3.94 -19.93
CA ASP A 202 -18.33 -2.69 -20.61
C ASP A 202 -17.06 -2.06 -21.23
N PRO A 203 -16.97 -1.93 -22.57
CA PRO A 203 -15.82 -1.34 -23.25
C PRO A 203 -15.53 0.11 -22.84
N THR A 204 -16.51 0.82 -22.27
CA THR A 204 -16.36 2.20 -21.80
C THR A 204 -15.62 2.28 -20.47
N THR A 205 -15.77 1.30 -19.58
CA THR A 205 -15.12 1.27 -18.26
C THR A 205 -13.93 0.31 -18.20
N PHE A 206 -13.86 -0.65 -19.12
CA PHE A 206 -12.77 -1.62 -19.24
C PHE A 206 -12.31 -1.79 -20.71
N PRO A 207 -11.75 -0.74 -21.33
CA PRO A 207 -11.27 -0.79 -22.69
C PRO A 207 -10.04 -1.70 -22.79
N LEU A 208 -10.13 -2.72 -23.63
CA LEU A 208 -9.02 -3.64 -23.88
C LEU A 208 -8.06 -3.12 -24.94
N GLY A 209 -8.52 -2.28 -25.88
CA GLY A 209 -7.72 -1.77 -27.00
C GLY A 209 -6.84 -0.56 -26.69
N GLN A 210 -6.59 -0.26 -25.42
CA GLN A 210 -5.62 0.77 -25.06
C GLN A 210 -4.22 0.23 -25.32
N SER A 211 -3.40 0.95 -26.08
CA SER A 211 -1.96 0.77 -26.02
C SER A 211 -1.53 0.98 -24.56
N LEU A 212 -0.49 0.30 -24.08
CA LEU A 212 0.12 0.50 -22.75
C LEU A 212 1.43 1.29 -22.84
#